data_AF-A0A5P2H9M9-F1
#
_entry.id   AF-A0A5P2H9M9-F1
#
_cell.length_a   1.000
_cell.length_b   1.000
_cell.length_c   1.000
_cell.angle_alpha   90.00
_cell.angle_beta   90.00
_cell.angle_gamma   90.00
#
_symmetry.space_group_name_H-M   'P 1'
#
loop_
_entity.id
_entity.type
_entity.pdbx_description
1 polymer ?
#
loop_
_entity_poly.entity_id
_entity_poly.type
_entity_poly.pdbx_seq_one_letter_code
_entity_poly.pdbx_strand_id
1 'polypeptide(L)'
;MIVDRQAYDQAGALLQQIYGPLQQPATTLTGRIVPFDQREFAGAETSMADTGFLYVPKSCDTGAACKVHVAFHGCKQSAAVVGNDFYARTHYNNWADTNDILVLYPQVNASTVPFNPQGCWDWFGYTGMDYAVKSGAQMRAVNAMVDRLLAIKPQ
;
A
#
# COMPACT_ATOMS: atom_id res chain seq x y z
N MET A 1 -12.26 11.47 4.08
CA MET A 1 -12.32 11.75 5.54
C MET A 1 -13.24 12.93 5.77
N ILE A 2 -13.89 13.09 6.93
CA ILE A 2 -14.63 14.31 7.25
C ILE A 2 -13.83 15.10 8.28
N VAL A 3 -13.42 16.32 7.94
CA VAL A 3 -12.74 17.27 8.84
C VAL A 3 -13.62 18.52 8.88
N ASP A 4 -13.98 18.97 10.08
CA ASP A 4 -14.87 20.12 10.29
C ASP A 4 -16.19 20.06 9.51
N ARG A 5 -16.79 18.86 9.45
CA ARG A 5 -18.03 18.53 8.70
C ARG A 5 -17.92 18.69 7.18
N GLN A 6 -16.72 18.83 6.64
CA GLN A 6 -16.48 18.88 5.20
C GLN A 6 -15.74 17.64 4.71
N ALA A 7 -15.99 17.26 3.46
CA ALA A 7 -15.22 16.22 2.80
C ALA A 7 -13.77 16.69 2.63
N TYR A 8 -12.85 15.92 3.19
CA TYR A 8 -11.42 16.14 3.09
C TYR A 8 -10.77 14.99 2.31
N ASP A 9 -10.13 15.37 1.19
CA ASP A 9 -9.32 14.48 0.37
C ASP A 9 -7.92 14.34 0.96
N GLN A 10 -7.82 13.47 1.96
CA GLN A 10 -6.57 13.19 2.65
C GLN A 10 -5.51 12.60 1.72
N ALA A 11 -5.90 11.72 0.79
CA ALA A 11 -4.96 11.10 -0.16
C ALA A 11 -4.33 12.18 -1.05
N GLY A 12 -5.17 13.06 -1.62
CA GLY A 12 -4.70 14.17 -2.45
C GLY A 12 -3.78 15.14 -1.72
N ALA A 13 -4.14 15.52 -0.48
CA ALA A 13 -3.31 16.40 0.33
C ALA A 13 -1.94 15.78 0.67
N LEU A 14 -1.93 14.51 1.07
CA LEU A 14 -0.70 13.78 1.41
C LEU A 14 0.20 13.59 0.19
N LEU A 15 -0.36 13.19 -0.95
CA LEU A 15 0.41 12.96 -2.17
C LEU A 15 1.03 14.27 -2.68
N GLN A 16 0.29 15.39 -2.65
CA GLN A 16 0.83 16.69 -3.02
C GLN A 16 1.91 17.18 -2.05
N GLN A 17 1.79 16.89 -0.75
CA GLN A 17 2.84 17.21 0.22
C GLN A 17 4.15 16.46 -0.07
N ILE A 18 4.06 15.20 -0.52
CA ILE A 18 5.23 14.35 -0.79
C ILE A 18 5.85 14.64 -2.16
N TYR A 19 5.02 14.77 -3.20
CA TYR A 19 5.47 14.84 -4.59
C TYR A 19 5.48 16.27 -5.18
N GLY A 20 4.95 17.25 -4.45
CA GLY A 20 4.74 18.61 -4.95
C GLY A 20 3.45 18.71 -5.77
N PRO A 21 3.34 19.71 -6.66
CA PRO A 21 2.15 19.89 -7.50
C PRO A 21 1.85 18.65 -8.35
N LEU A 22 0.60 18.18 -8.30
CA LEU A 22 0.10 17.02 -9.05
C LEU A 22 -1.04 17.41 -9.99
N GLN A 23 -1.24 16.63 -11.05
CA GLN A 23 -2.43 16.70 -11.89
C GLN A 23 -3.68 16.33 -11.08
N GLN A 24 -4.82 16.89 -11.46
CA GLN A 24 -6.10 16.59 -10.81
C GLN A 24 -6.42 15.09 -10.85
N PRO A 25 -7.09 14.54 -9.81
CA PRO A 25 -7.38 13.12 -9.74
C PRO A 25 -8.35 12.68 -10.84
N ALA A 26 -8.18 11.46 -11.34
CA ALA A 26 -9.10 10.85 -12.29
C ALA A 26 -10.51 10.71 -11.69
N THR A 27 -11.54 11.01 -12.48
CA THR A 27 -12.93 10.68 -12.11
C THR A 27 -13.30 9.25 -12.47
N THR A 28 -12.65 8.68 -13.49
CA THR A 28 -12.75 7.27 -13.89
C THR A 28 -11.35 6.69 -14.01
N LEU A 29 -11.08 5.63 -13.26
CA LEU A 29 -9.78 4.95 -13.26
C LEU A 29 -9.54 4.24 -14.59
N THR A 30 -8.32 4.36 -15.11
CA THR A 30 -7.86 3.67 -16.33
C THR A 30 -6.97 2.47 -16.03
N GLY A 31 -6.35 2.46 -14.85
CA GLY A 31 -5.49 1.38 -14.36
C GLY A 31 -6.25 0.16 -13.83
N ARG A 32 -5.48 -0.77 -13.27
CA ARG A 32 -5.98 -2.03 -12.71
C ARG A 32 -5.37 -2.34 -11.35
N ILE A 33 -6.13 -3.04 -10.50
CA ILE A 33 -5.61 -3.64 -9.27
C ILE A 33 -5.07 -5.03 -9.61
N VAL A 34 -3.84 -5.30 -9.20
CA VAL A 34 -3.15 -6.59 -9.36
C VAL A 34 -2.91 -7.19 -7.98
N PRO A 35 -3.56 -8.32 -7.64
CA PRO A 35 -3.17 -9.10 -6.47
C PRO A 35 -1.83 -9.78 -6.72
N PHE A 36 -0.98 -9.86 -5.71
CA PHE A 36 0.31 -10.55 -5.79
C PHE A 36 0.58 -11.37 -4.51
N ASP A 37 1.44 -12.38 -4.65
CA ASP A 37 1.85 -13.23 -3.54
C ASP A 37 2.88 -12.51 -2.65
N GLN A 38 2.52 -12.23 -1.41
CA GLN A 38 3.41 -11.64 -0.41
C GLN A 38 4.34 -12.67 0.25
N ARG A 39 4.08 -13.97 0.09
CA ARG A 39 4.93 -15.02 0.66
C ARG A 39 6.31 -15.07 0.03
N GLU A 40 6.48 -14.48 -1.16
CA GLU A 40 7.80 -14.20 -1.74
C GLU A 40 8.65 -13.27 -0.85
N PHE A 41 8.02 -12.40 -0.06
CA PHE A 41 8.69 -11.33 0.69
C PHE A 41 8.64 -11.51 2.22
N ALA A 42 7.67 -12.27 2.74
CA ALA A 42 7.47 -12.43 4.19
C ALA A 42 6.88 -13.80 4.57
N GLY A 43 7.45 -14.42 5.60
CA GLY A 43 6.92 -15.64 6.19
C GLY A 43 5.70 -15.39 7.08
N ALA A 44 5.03 -16.48 7.48
CA ALA A 44 3.82 -16.45 8.30
C ALA A 44 4.04 -15.84 9.69
N GLU A 45 5.25 -15.95 10.22
CA GLU A 45 5.68 -15.37 11.49
C GLU A 45 5.60 -13.83 11.53
N THR A 46 5.46 -13.18 10.38
CA THR A 46 5.31 -11.72 10.29
C THR A 46 3.86 -11.25 10.41
N SER A 47 2.87 -12.15 10.47
CA SER A 47 1.44 -11.83 10.36
C SER A 47 1.03 -11.16 9.03
N MET A 48 1.95 -10.95 8.09
CA MET A 48 1.62 -10.48 6.74
C MET A 48 0.75 -11.51 6.04
N ALA A 49 -0.28 -11.02 5.34
CA ALA A 49 -1.22 -11.86 4.60
C ALA A 49 -0.53 -12.56 3.42
N ASP A 50 -1.15 -13.59 2.87
CA ASP A 50 -0.66 -14.26 1.66
C ASP A 50 -0.72 -13.34 0.43
N THR A 51 -1.75 -12.50 0.34
CA THR A 51 -2.00 -11.64 -0.82
C THR A 51 -1.83 -10.17 -0.47
N GLY A 52 -1.11 -9.44 -1.32
CA GLY A 52 -0.99 -7.98 -1.34
C GLY A 52 -1.62 -7.44 -2.63
N PHE A 53 -1.79 -6.12 -2.71
CA PHE A 53 -2.40 -5.49 -3.88
C PHE A 53 -1.53 -4.36 -4.43
N LEU A 54 -1.54 -4.19 -5.75
CA LEU A 54 -0.86 -3.10 -6.45
C LEU A 54 -1.85 -2.43 -7.39
N TYR A 55 -2.01 -1.12 -7.29
CA TYR A 55 -2.65 -0.34 -8.35
C TYR A 55 -1.62 0.04 -9.41
N VAL A 56 -1.92 -0.31 -10.66
CA VAL A 56 -1.08 -0.02 -11.82
C VAL A 56 -1.86 0.91 -12.76
N PRO A 57 -1.53 2.21 -12.83
CA PRO A 57 -2.05 3.12 -13.85
C PRO A 57 -1.80 2.58 -15.26
N LYS A 58 -2.70 2.88 -16.19
CA LYS A 58 -2.55 2.43 -17.59
C LYS A 58 -1.22 2.89 -18.21
N SER A 59 -0.78 4.12 -17.91
CA SER A 59 0.49 4.68 -18.37
C SER A 59 1.68 3.82 -17.96
N CYS A 60 1.72 3.39 -16.69
CA CYS A 60 2.75 2.51 -16.14
C CYS A 60 2.73 1.12 -16.80
N ASP A 61 1.53 0.56 -17.04
CA ASP A 61 1.37 -0.73 -17.72
C ASP A 61 1.86 -0.67 -19.19
N THR A 62 1.85 0.52 -19.80
CA THR A 62 2.34 0.78 -21.17
C THR A 62 3.78 1.27 -21.25
N GLY A 63 4.54 1.23 -20.16
CA GLY A 63 5.99 1.52 -20.17
C GLY A 63 6.41 2.92 -19.73
N ALA A 64 5.51 3.74 -19.19
CA ALA A 64 5.91 5.01 -18.58
C ALA A 64 6.82 4.78 -17.36
N ALA A 65 7.75 5.70 -17.11
CA ALA A 65 8.52 5.72 -15.88
C ALA A 65 7.62 6.16 -14.70
N CYS A 66 7.40 5.28 -13.74
CA CYS A 66 6.46 5.51 -12.65
C CYS A 66 7.12 5.61 -11.28
N LYS A 67 6.52 6.43 -10.43
CA LYS A 67 6.85 6.54 -9.00
C LYS A 67 6.17 5.39 -8.24
N VAL A 68 6.64 5.08 -7.03
CA VAL A 68 6.00 4.10 -6.15
C VAL A 68 5.57 4.80 -4.86
N HIS A 69 4.29 4.67 -4.50
CA HIS A 69 3.76 5.06 -3.21
C HIS A 69 3.28 3.81 -2.46
N VAL A 70 3.63 3.68 -1.19
CA VAL A 70 3.14 2.58 -0.34
C VAL A 70 2.07 3.12 0.60
N ALA A 71 0.85 2.58 0.50
CA ALA A 71 -0.27 2.93 1.35
C ALA A 71 -0.54 1.81 2.36
N PHE A 72 -0.36 2.12 3.64
CA PHE A 72 -0.54 1.17 4.74
C PHE A 72 -1.93 1.28 5.35
N HIS A 73 -2.66 0.17 5.43
CA HIS A 73 -3.94 0.11 6.13
C HIS A 73 -3.74 0.16 7.65
N GLY A 74 -4.77 0.60 8.38
CA GLY A 74 -4.80 0.51 9.83
C GLY A 74 -5.16 -0.88 10.35
N CYS A 75 -5.17 -1.05 11.68
CA CYS A 75 -5.71 -2.25 12.31
C CYS A 75 -7.17 -2.49 11.87
N LYS A 76 -7.57 -3.75 11.68
CA LYS A 76 -8.90 -4.17 11.19
C LYS A 76 -9.26 -3.61 9.80
N GLN A 77 -8.29 -3.19 9.01
CA GLN A 77 -8.52 -2.66 7.65
C GLN A 77 -7.81 -3.49 6.57
N SER A 78 -7.39 -4.71 6.89
CA SER A 78 -6.89 -5.63 5.87
C SER A 78 -8.03 -6.08 4.94
N ALA A 79 -7.66 -6.58 3.76
CA ALA A 79 -8.64 -7.08 2.80
C ALA A 79 -9.51 -8.23 3.36
N ALA A 80 -9.00 -8.99 4.33
CA ALA A 80 -9.78 -10.03 5.01
C ALA A 80 -10.91 -9.46 5.90
N VAL A 81 -10.81 -8.19 6.31
CA VAL A 81 -11.79 -7.54 7.21
C VAL A 81 -12.71 -6.59 6.45
N VAL A 82 -12.16 -5.77 5.55
CA VAL A 82 -12.91 -4.70 4.86
C VAL A 82 -13.02 -4.90 3.34
N GLY A 83 -12.66 -6.08 2.84
CA GLY A 83 -12.68 -6.36 1.42
C GLY A 83 -11.76 -5.43 0.63
N ASN A 84 -12.33 -4.65 -0.30
CA ASN A 84 -11.57 -3.73 -1.14
C ASN A 84 -11.59 -2.27 -0.67
N ASP A 85 -12.22 -1.96 0.47
CA ASP A 85 -12.45 -0.58 0.86
C ASP A 85 -11.16 0.22 1.01
N PHE A 86 -10.12 -0.36 1.60
CA PHE A 86 -8.85 0.35 1.78
C PHE A 86 -8.10 0.57 0.45
N TYR A 87 -7.89 -0.47 -0.36
CA TYR A 87 -7.07 -0.34 -1.57
C TYR A 87 -7.84 0.19 -2.79
N ALA A 88 -9.18 0.28 -2.75
CA ALA A 88 -9.99 0.76 -3.86
C ALA A 88 -10.77 2.05 -3.60
N ARG A 89 -11.05 2.42 -2.33
CA ARG A 89 -11.97 3.53 -1.99
C ARG A 89 -11.34 4.65 -1.16
N THR A 90 -10.02 4.66 -1.00
CA THR A 90 -9.27 5.69 -0.25
C THR A 90 -8.80 6.86 -1.12
N HIS A 91 -9.19 6.89 -2.40
CA HIS A 91 -8.88 7.96 -3.36
C HIS A 91 -7.40 8.07 -3.79
N TYR A 92 -6.49 7.27 -3.22
CA TYR A 92 -5.10 7.16 -3.72
C TYR A 92 -5.03 6.79 -5.20
N ASN A 93 -5.83 5.82 -5.66
CA ASN A 93 -5.82 5.36 -7.05
C ASN A 93 -6.19 6.48 -8.04
N ASN A 94 -7.12 7.36 -7.67
CA ASN A 94 -7.56 8.47 -8.54
C ASN A 94 -6.43 9.46 -8.80
N TRP A 95 -5.68 9.81 -7.76
CA TRP A 95 -4.49 10.66 -7.89
C TRP A 95 -3.37 9.93 -8.62
N ALA A 96 -3.16 8.66 -8.31
CA ALA A 96 -2.14 7.84 -8.92
C ALA A 96 -2.31 7.68 -10.43
N ASP A 97 -3.56 7.54 -10.89
CA ASP A 97 -3.89 7.28 -12.30
C ASP A 97 -3.49 8.40 -13.26
N THR A 98 -3.48 9.65 -12.79
CA THR A 98 -3.14 10.82 -13.60
C THR A 98 -1.71 11.33 -13.39
N ASN A 99 -0.93 10.66 -12.52
CA ASN A 99 0.37 11.17 -12.06
C ASN A 99 1.51 10.12 -12.14
N ASP A 100 1.29 9.01 -12.84
CA ASP A 100 2.27 7.93 -13.03
C ASP A 100 2.81 7.40 -11.70
N ILE A 101 1.89 7.05 -10.79
CA ILE A 101 2.21 6.52 -9.47
C ILE A 101 1.66 5.11 -9.34
N LEU A 102 2.53 4.13 -9.13
CA LEU A 102 2.14 2.81 -8.65
C LEU A 102 1.75 2.93 -7.17
N VAL A 103 0.62 2.37 -6.77
CA VAL A 103 0.23 2.33 -5.34
C VAL A 103 0.30 0.91 -4.83
N LEU A 104 1.29 0.63 -4.00
CA LEU A 104 1.47 -0.64 -3.32
C LEU A 104 0.64 -0.65 -2.03
N TYR A 105 -0.15 -1.70 -1.84
CA TYR A 105 -0.99 -1.93 -0.67
C TYR A 105 -0.63 -3.26 0.01
N PRO A 106 0.48 -3.30 0.76
CA PRO A 106 0.83 -4.47 1.55
C PRO A 106 -0.27 -4.79 2.57
N GLN A 107 -0.41 -6.06 2.93
CA GLN A 107 -1.48 -6.55 3.82
C GLN A 107 -0.92 -7.28 5.04
N VAL A 108 -1.50 -6.98 6.21
CA VAL A 108 -1.32 -7.70 7.47
C VAL A 108 -2.66 -8.22 7.96
N ASN A 109 -2.73 -9.51 8.25
CA ASN A 109 -3.96 -10.13 8.78
C ASN A 109 -3.92 -10.25 10.30
N ALA A 110 -5.10 -10.41 10.89
CA ALA A 110 -5.20 -10.80 12.29
C ALA A 110 -4.59 -12.19 12.51
N SER A 111 -3.90 -12.35 13.62
CA SER A 111 -3.18 -13.57 13.98
C SER A 111 -3.26 -13.86 15.48
N THR A 112 -3.32 -15.13 15.84
CA THR A 112 -3.18 -15.60 17.22
C THR A 112 -1.72 -15.88 17.59
N VAL A 113 -0.92 -16.35 16.63
CA VAL A 113 0.53 -16.59 16.76
C VAL A 113 1.22 -16.13 15.46
N PRO A 114 2.00 -15.03 15.47
CA PRO A 114 2.23 -14.12 16.59
C PRO A 114 0.92 -13.45 17.05
N PHE A 115 0.88 -12.99 18.30
CA PHE A 115 -0.32 -12.37 18.85
C PHE A 115 -0.55 -10.97 18.26
N ASN A 116 -1.42 -10.91 17.25
CA ASN A 116 -1.85 -9.69 16.57
C ASN A 116 -3.34 -9.79 16.20
N PRO A 117 -4.25 -9.85 17.18
CA PRO A 117 -5.66 -10.13 16.93
C PRO A 117 -6.40 -9.03 16.15
N GLN A 118 -5.77 -7.86 15.99
CA GLN A 118 -6.34 -6.72 15.27
C GLN A 118 -5.76 -6.56 13.86
N GLY A 119 -4.80 -7.39 13.44
CA GLY A 119 -4.18 -7.27 12.12
C GLY A 119 -3.47 -5.93 11.92
N CYS A 120 -2.78 -5.45 12.95
CA CYS A 120 -2.00 -4.22 12.90
C CYS A 120 -0.61 -4.48 12.31
N TRP A 121 -0.04 -3.48 11.64
CA TRP A 121 1.41 -3.41 11.41
C TRP A 121 2.17 -3.49 12.73
N ASP A 122 3.40 -4.00 12.69
CA ASP A 122 4.19 -4.20 13.88
C ASP A 122 4.79 -2.90 14.41
N TRP A 123 4.04 -2.25 15.30
CA TRP A 123 4.48 -1.09 16.06
C TRP A 123 4.68 -1.40 17.55
N PHE A 124 4.52 -2.67 17.95
CA PHE A 124 4.59 -3.12 19.35
C PHE A 124 5.50 -4.35 19.58
N GLY A 125 6.26 -4.77 18.57
CA GLY A 125 7.34 -5.76 18.67
C GLY A 125 6.94 -7.22 18.50
N TYR A 126 5.78 -7.52 17.91
CA TYR A 126 5.33 -8.92 17.80
C TYR A 126 6.12 -9.75 16.77
N THR A 127 6.88 -9.09 15.89
CA THR A 127 7.82 -9.74 14.96
C THR A 127 9.29 -9.69 15.45
N GLY A 128 9.52 -9.21 16.67
CA GLY A 128 10.84 -9.14 17.31
C GLY A 128 11.29 -7.71 17.66
N MET A 129 12.45 -7.60 18.31
CA MET A 129 12.96 -6.31 18.82
C MET A 129 13.30 -5.29 17.73
N ASP A 130 13.56 -5.75 16.51
CA ASP A 130 13.91 -4.91 15.38
C ASP A 130 12.71 -4.22 14.71
N TYR A 131 11.50 -4.40 15.23
CA TYR A 131 10.25 -3.90 14.62
C TYR A 131 10.25 -2.40 14.27
N ALA A 132 11.06 -1.59 14.95
CA ALA A 132 11.14 -0.14 14.77
C ALA A 132 12.38 0.33 13.98
N VAL A 133 13.26 -0.58 13.53
CA VAL A 133 14.47 -0.24 12.75
C VAL A 133 14.47 -0.91 11.38
N LYS A 134 15.36 -0.48 10.47
CA LYS A 134 15.39 -0.96 9.06
C LYS A 134 15.47 -2.49 8.91
N SER A 135 15.99 -3.20 9.90
CA SER A 135 16.02 -4.67 9.94
C SER A 135 14.72 -5.31 10.43
N GLY A 136 13.65 -4.58 10.72
CA GLY A 136 12.37 -5.14 11.11
C GLY A 136 11.77 -6.02 10.00
N ALA A 137 11.14 -7.14 10.38
CA ALA A 137 10.70 -8.14 9.41
C ALA A 137 9.71 -7.58 8.39
N GLN A 138 8.70 -6.84 8.85
CA GLN A 138 7.72 -6.20 7.96
C GLN A 138 8.31 -5.08 7.11
N MET A 139 9.24 -4.28 7.67
CA MET A 139 9.93 -3.24 6.91
C MET A 139 10.78 -3.82 5.78
N ARG A 140 11.55 -4.89 6.05
CA ARG A 140 12.33 -5.58 5.02
C ARG A 140 11.44 -6.15 3.91
N ALA A 141 10.33 -6.76 4.28
CA ALA A 141 9.38 -7.32 3.31
C ALA A 141 8.83 -6.24 2.38
N VAL A 142 8.37 -5.11 2.93
CA VAL A 142 7.84 -4.01 2.13
C VAL A 142 8.94 -3.34 1.29
N ASN A 143 10.15 -3.18 1.84
CA ASN A 143 11.28 -2.66 1.06
C ASN A 143 11.60 -3.57 -0.13
N ALA A 144 11.58 -4.90 0.06
CA ALA A 144 11.81 -5.85 -1.03
C ALA A 144 10.72 -5.80 -2.11
N MET A 145 9.46 -5.56 -1.73
CA MET A 145 8.37 -5.30 -2.70
C MET A 145 8.63 -4.02 -3.49
N VAL A 146 9.08 -2.95 -2.84
CA VAL A 146 9.46 -1.69 -3.50
C VAL A 146 10.64 -1.89 -4.43
N ASP A 147 11.71 -2.57 -3.99
CA ASP A 147 12.88 -2.88 -4.81
C ASP A 147 12.49 -3.67 -6.06
N ARG A 148 11.57 -4.63 -5.93
CA ARG A 148 11.03 -5.39 -7.08
C ARG A 148 10.35 -4.48 -8.10
N LEU A 149 9.58 -3.49 -7.66
CA LEU A 149 8.92 -2.53 -8.56
C LEU A 149 9.93 -1.59 -9.23
N LEU A 150 10.95 -1.13 -8.50
CA LEU A 150 11.99 -0.24 -9.03
C LEU A 150 12.95 -0.94 -10.00
N ALA A 151 13.06 -2.27 -9.92
CA ALA A 151 13.85 -3.07 -10.86
C ALA A 151 13.17 -3.25 -12.24
N ILE A 152 11.87 -2.93 -12.36
CA ILE A 152 11.14 -3.00 -13.62
C ILE A 152 11.63 -1.87 -14.52
N LYS A 153 12.27 -2.22 -15.63
CA LYS A 153 12.68 -1.24 -16.64
C LYS A 153 11.46 -0.82 -17.47
N PRO A 154 11.27 0.48 -17.75
CA PRO A 154 10.29 0.90 -18.74
C PRO A 154 10.61 0.26 -20.10
N GLN A 155 9.56 -0.13 -20.83
CA GLN A 155 9.67 -0.72 -22.18
C GLN A 155 10.00 0.34 -23.23
#